data_AF-A0A958EWW2-F1
#
_entry.id   AF-A0A958EWW2-F1
#
_cell.length_a   1.000
_cell.length_b   1.000
_cell.length_c   1.000
_cell.angle_alpha   90.00
_cell.angle_beta   90.00
_cell.angle_gamma   90.00
#
_symmetry.space_group_name_H-M   'P 1'
#
loop_
_entity.id
_entity.type
_entity.pdbx_description
1 polymer ?
#
loop_
_entity_poly.entity_id
_entity_poly.type
_entity_poly.pdbx_seq_one_letter_code
_entity_poly.pdbx_strand_id
1 'polypeptide(L)'
;MNSLENEKLILQSDNRQIMLTNFRLRYHKNTSRNSDFNSIMLDKISSVELTYESKLWMLIIGIITIPIVIGVIMIIVFFITKKHVVYITPDGGKPIVFETRGMKREFLEDFINKVEGACIKLKYYDFK
;
A
#
# COMPACT_ATOMS: atom_id res chain seq x y z
N MET A 1 -14.59 -10.46 -0.67
CA MET A 1 -14.95 -9.49 0.40
C MET A 1 -16.37 -9.06 0.13
N ASN A 2 -17.24 -9.11 1.13
CA ASN A 2 -18.64 -8.70 0.98
C ASN A 2 -18.77 -7.22 1.37
N SER A 3 -19.47 -6.46 0.54
CA SER A 3 -19.90 -5.09 0.84
C SER A 3 -21.12 -5.12 1.77
N LEU A 4 -21.24 -4.12 2.65
CA LEU A 4 -22.45 -3.93 3.47
C LEU A 4 -23.62 -3.43 2.60
N GLU A 5 -24.85 -3.54 3.11
CA GLU A 5 -26.10 -3.27 2.36
C GLU A 5 -26.22 -1.85 1.75
N ASN A 6 -25.39 -0.88 2.15
CA ASN A 6 -25.33 0.48 1.60
C ASN A 6 -23.94 0.89 1.09
N GLU A 7 -23.04 -0.06 0.93
CA GLU A 7 -21.64 0.21 0.60
C GLU A 7 -21.41 -0.01 -0.90
N LYS A 8 -21.11 1.08 -1.63
CA LYS A 8 -20.80 1.04 -3.06
C LYS A 8 -19.31 0.78 -3.25
N LEU A 9 -18.98 -0.29 -3.99
CA LEU A 9 -17.61 -0.58 -4.41
C LEU A 9 -17.15 0.48 -5.42
N ILE A 10 -16.03 1.14 -5.13
CA ILE A 10 -15.40 2.13 -6.02
C ILE A 10 -14.28 1.46 -6.81
N LEU A 11 -13.45 0.68 -6.12
CA LEU A 11 -12.30 0.02 -6.73
C LEU A 11 -11.95 -1.25 -5.96
N GLN A 12 -11.54 -2.28 -6.70
CA GLN A 12 -11.00 -3.51 -6.15
C GLN A 12 -9.78 -3.90 -6.96
N SER A 13 -8.71 -4.29 -6.27
CA SER A 13 -7.53 -4.85 -6.93
C SER A 13 -7.83 -6.25 -7.48
N ASP A 14 -7.24 -6.61 -8.62
CA ASP A 14 -7.42 -7.94 -9.26
C ASP A 14 -7.13 -9.12 -8.31
N ASN A 15 -6.13 -8.95 -7.45
CA ASN A 15 -5.72 -9.95 -6.45
C ASN A 15 -6.61 -9.95 -5.17
N ARG A 16 -7.69 -9.16 -5.14
CA ARG A 16 -8.62 -8.95 -4.01
C ARG A 16 -7.95 -8.59 -2.68
N GLN A 17 -6.74 -8.04 -2.71
CA GLN A 17 -6.04 -7.60 -1.50
C GLN A 17 -6.51 -6.22 -1.06
N ILE A 18 -6.95 -5.37 -1.98
CA ILE A 18 -7.40 -4.01 -1.72
C ILE A 18 -8.84 -3.86 -2.18
N MET A 19 -9.66 -3.28 -1.31
CA MET A 19 -11.03 -2.92 -1.60
C MET A 19 -11.29 -1.51 -1.09
N LEU A 20 -11.68 -0.63 -2.01
CA LEU A 20 -12.08 0.73 -1.74
C LEU A 20 -13.60 0.85 -1.96
N THR A 21 -14.27 1.37 -0.95
CA THR A 21 -15.70 1.67 -1.01
C THR A 21 -15.93 3.16 -0.71
N ASN A 22 -17.17 3.59 -0.77
CA ASN A 22 -17.54 4.97 -0.42
C ASN A 22 -17.38 5.31 1.07
N PHE A 23 -17.15 4.32 1.95
CA PHE A 23 -17.03 4.54 3.40
C PHE A 23 -15.66 4.15 3.96
N ARG A 24 -15.01 3.13 3.40
CA ARG A 24 -13.79 2.58 3.98
C ARG A 24 -12.84 2.00 2.94
N LEU A 25 -11.60 1.92 3.37
CA LEU A 25 -10.55 1.18 2.73
C LEU A 25 -10.27 -0.09 3.51
N ARG A 26 -10.26 -1.23 2.82
CA ARG A 26 -9.92 -2.53 3.38
C ARG A 26 -8.71 -3.12 2.68
N TYR A 27 -7.79 -3.61 3.49
CA TYR A 27 -6.61 -4.32 3.05
C TYR A 27 -6.57 -5.72 3.67
N HIS A 28 -6.41 -6.73 2.82
CA HIS A 28 -6.27 -8.12 3.22
C HIS A 28 -4.94 -8.66 2.74
N LYS A 29 -4.04 -8.91 3.68
CA LYS A 29 -2.75 -9.53 3.41
C LYS A 29 -2.91 -11.04 3.49
N ASN A 30 -2.93 -11.70 2.35
CA ASN A 30 -2.92 -13.16 2.31
C ASN A 30 -1.48 -13.64 2.20
N THR A 31 -0.79 -13.85 3.34
CA THR A 31 0.50 -14.53 3.37
C THR A 31 0.30 -15.95 3.87
N SER A 32 1.06 -16.92 3.35
CA SER A 32 0.98 -18.35 3.69
C SER A 32 1.04 -18.71 5.19
N ARG A 33 1.26 -17.74 6.08
CA ARG A 33 1.43 -17.92 7.52
C ARG A 33 0.47 -17.07 8.37
N ASN A 34 0.07 -15.89 7.89
CA ASN A 34 -0.82 -14.95 8.61
C ASN A 34 -1.78 -14.27 7.62
N SER A 35 -3.05 -14.19 7.99
CA SER A 35 -4.06 -13.39 7.31
C SER A 35 -4.31 -12.11 8.12
N ASP A 36 -3.59 -11.04 7.79
CA ASP A 36 -3.84 -9.74 8.41
C ASP A 36 -5.00 -9.05 7.66
N PHE A 37 -6.04 -8.69 8.40
CA PHE A 37 -7.19 -7.94 7.87
C PHE A 37 -7.23 -6.57 8.55
N ASN A 38 -6.99 -5.52 7.77
CA ASN A 38 -7.04 -4.15 8.26
C ASN A 38 -8.12 -3.38 7.51
N SER A 39 -8.87 -2.56 8.24
CA SER A 39 -9.92 -1.71 7.69
C SER A 39 -9.81 -0.33 8.32
N ILE A 40 -9.78 0.71 7.49
CA ILE A 40 -9.77 2.11 7.91
C ILE A 40 -10.96 2.80 7.25
N MET A 41 -11.72 3.57 8.03
CA MET A 41 -12.78 4.43 7.49
C MET A 41 -12.15 5.63 6.79
N LEU A 42 -12.72 6.04 5.66
CA LEU A 42 -12.15 7.11 4.83
C LEU A 42 -12.13 8.47 5.53
N ASP A 43 -13.09 8.74 6.42
CA ASP A 43 -13.14 9.96 7.25
C ASP A 43 -11.96 10.07 8.22
N LYS A 44 -11.32 8.94 8.54
CA LYS A 44 -10.14 8.88 9.42
C LYS A 44 -8.82 8.91 8.68
N ILE A 45 -8.80 8.96 7.35
CA ILE A 45 -7.55 9.00 6.59
C ILE A 45 -6.97 10.41 6.65
N SER A 46 -5.77 10.52 7.20
CA SER A 46 -5.00 11.76 7.29
C SER A 46 -4.17 11.99 6.03
N SER A 47 -3.48 10.94 5.57
CA SER A 47 -2.58 11.02 4.43
C SER A 47 -2.47 9.70 3.67
N VAL A 48 -2.13 9.81 2.39
CA VAL A 48 -1.81 8.71 1.49
C VAL A 48 -0.45 9.01 0.86
N GLU A 49 0.51 8.11 1.03
CA GLU A 49 1.87 8.29 0.53
C GLU A 49 2.32 7.07 -0.27
N LEU A 50 2.98 7.32 -1.40
CA LEU A 50 3.68 6.29 -2.18
C LEU A 50 5.18 6.44 -1.92
N THR A 51 5.79 5.47 -1.24
CA THR A 51 7.21 5.51 -0.89
C THR A 51 7.98 4.29 -1.37
N TYR A 52 9.30 4.43 -1.36
CA TYR A 52 10.26 3.42 -1.79
C TYR A 52 10.98 2.85 -0.57
N GLU A 53 10.55 1.68 -0.13
CA GLU A 53 11.22 0.94 0.93
C GLU A 53 12.45 0.23 0.34
N SER A 54 13.64 0.63 0.77
CA SER A 54 14.89 -0.02 0.39
C SER A 54 15.73 -0.37 1.61
N LYS A 55 16.21 -1.61 1.64
CA LYS A 55 16.99 -2.16 2.75
C LYS A 55 18.48 -1.87 2.58
N LEU A 56 18.87 -0.60 2.74
CA LEU A 56 20.23 -0.09 2.47
C LEU A 56 21.35 -0.92 3.11
N TRP A 57 21.10 -1.52 4.28
CA TRP A 57 22.05 -2.35 5.02
C TRP A 57 22.55 -3.59 4.25
N MET A 58 21.78 -4.14 3.31
CA MET A 58 22.24 -5.27 2.47
C MET A 58 23.40 -4.86 1.56
N LEU A 59 23.42 -3.61 1.11
CA LEU A 59 24.47 -3.09 0.24
C LEU A 59 25.79 -2.95 1.00
N ILE A 60 25.72 -2.52 2.26
CA ILE A 60 26.87 -2.39 3.17
C ILE A 60 27.50 -3.77 3.43
N ILE A 61 26.70 -4.80 3.71
CA ILE A 61 27.19 -6.17 3.93
C ILE A 61 27.86 -6.72 2.67
N GLY A 62 27.24 -6.55 1.50
CA GLY A 62 27.76 -7.08 0.24
C GLY A 62 29.12 -6.51 -0.16
N ILE A 63 29.40 -5.24 0.17
CA ILE A 63 30.70 -4.61 -0.08
C ILE A 63 31.78 -5.12 0.88
N ILE A 64 31.41 -5.37 2.15
CA ILE A 64 32.39 -5.72 3.20
C ILE A 64 32.79 -7.20 3.17
N THR A 65 31.88 -8.10 2.76
CA THR A 65 32.03 -9.54 3.07
C THR A 65 32.41 -10.43 1.89
N ILE A 66 32.46 -9.91 0.66
CA ILE A 66 32.40 -10.76 -0.54
C ILE A 66 33.41 -10.32 -1.63
N PRO A 67 34.01 -11.26 -2.39
CA PRO A 67 34.79 -10.94 -3.59
C PRO A 67 34.01 -10.05 -4.57
N ILE A 68 34.69 -9.07 -5.17
CA ILE A 68 34.12 -7.99 -6.01
C ILE A 68 33.02 -8.48 -6.97
N VAL A 69 33.20 -9.64 -7.61
CA VAL A 69 32.23 -10.22 -8.56
C VAL A 69 30.87 -10.52 -7.91
N ILE A 70 30.85 -11.20 -6.76
CA ILE A 70 29.61 -11.56 -6.08
C ILE A 70 28.99 -10.31 -5.40
N GLY A 71 29.81 -9.35 -4.98
CA GLY A 71 29.35 -8.04 -4.50
C GLY A 71 28.56 -7.27 -5.56
N VAL A 72 29.06 -7.24 -6.80
CA VAL A 72 28.35 -6.61 -7.94
C VAL A 72 27.01 -7.29 -8.21
N ILE A 73 26.96 -8.62 -8.21
CA ILE A 73 25.71 -9.39 -8.38
C ILE A 73 24.71 -9.01 -7.28
N MET A 74 25.16 -8.89 -6.03
CA MET A 74 24.30 -8.55 -4.90
C MET A 74 23.77 -7.11 -4.98
N ILE A 75 24.57 -6.16 -5.49
CA ILE A 75 24.14 -4.77 -5.75
C ILE A 75 23.03 -4.75 -6.82
N ILE A 76 23.19 -5.52 -7.90
CA ILE A 76 22.17 -5.63 -8.95
C ILE A 76 20.87 -6.19 -8.36
N VAL A 77 20.96 -7.27 -7.58
CA VAL A 77 19.80 -7.86 -6.88
C VAL A 77 19.16 -6.86 -5.92
N PHE A 78 19.95 -6.04 -5.23
CA PHE A 78 19.45 -5.01 -4.31
C PHE A 78 18.57 -3.99 -5.03
N PHE A 79 19.00 -3.48 -6.19
CA PHE A 79 18.20 -2.52 -6.96
C PHE A 79 16.91 -3.14 -7.50
N ILE A 80 16.94 -4.42 -7.90
CA ILE A 80 15.74 -5.15 -8.34
C ILE A 80 14.78 -5.44 -7.16
N THR A 81 15.30 -5.58 -5.94
CA THR A 81 14.51 -5.93 -4.75
C THR A 81 13.83 -4.72 -4.11
N LYS A 82 14.07 -3.48 -4.59
CA LYS A 82 13.39 -2.28 -4.09
C LYS A 82 11.88 -2.43 -4.19
N LYS A 83 11.19 -2.22 -3.07
CA LYS A 83 9.75 -2.41 -2.98
C LYS A 83 9.07 -1.05 -2.98
N HIS A 84 8.08 -0.90 -3.86
CA HIS A 84 7.14 0.20 -3.80
C HIS A 84 6.05 -0.14 -2.78
N VAL A 85 5.78 0.78 -1.87
CA VAL A 85 4.86 0.58 -0.76
C VAL A 85 3.95 1.80 -0.65
N VAL A 86 2.66 1.56 -0.48
CA VAL A 86 1.68 2.62 -0.19
C VAL A 86 1.40 2.61 1.30
N TYR A 87 1.50 3.80 1.89
CA TYR A 87 1.18 4.09 3.27
C TYR A 87 -0.13 4.87 3.32
N ILE A 88 -1.10 4.34 4.06
CA ILE A 88 -2.36 5.02 4.36
C ILE A 88 -2.39 5.24 5.86
N THR A 89 -2.22 6.49 6.25
CA THR A 89 -2.07 6.87 7.65
C THR A 89 -3.38 7.46 8.16
N PRO A 90 -4.01 6.83 9.17
CA PRO A 90 -5.17 7.40 9.81
C PRO A 90 -4.79 8.51 10.79
N ASP A 91 -5.75 9.35 11.19
CA ASP A 91 -5.61 10.37 12.25
C ASP A 91 -5.37 9.78 13.66
N GLY A 92 -5.18 8.46 13.76
CA GLY A 92 -4.82 7.73 14.96
C GLY A 92 -4.76 6.21 14.72
N GLY A 93 -3.91 5.51 15.47
CA GLY A 93 -3.74 4.06 15.35
C GLY A 93 -2.66 3.62 14.35
N LYS A 94 -2.76 2.39 13.87
CA LYS A 94 -1.74 1.77 13.01
C LYS A 94 -2.01 2.06 11.53
N PRO A 95 -1.03 2.51 10.73
CA PRO A 95 -1.21 2.71 9.30
C PRO A 95 -1.45 1.40 8.57
N ILE A 96 -2.24 1.47 7.49
CA ILE A 96 -2.31 0.38 6.51
C ILE A 96 -1.14 0.56 5.55
N VAL A 97 -0.28 -0.45 5.51
CA VAL A 97 0.92 -0.48 4.67
C VAL A 97 0.84 -1.71 3.78
N PHE A 98 0.88 -1.50 2.47
CA PHE A 98 0.85 -2.61 1.52
C PHE A 98 1.86 -2.44 0.38
N GLU A 99 2.45 -3.57 0.00
CA GLU A 99 3.37 -3.63 -1.14
C GLU A 99 2.56 -3.56 -2.44
N THR A 100 3.03 -2.76 -3.40
CA THR A 100 2.36 -2.60 -4.71
C THR A 100 2.91 -3.57 -5.77
N ARG A 101 3.69 -4.58 -5.34
CA ARG A 101 4.37 -5.52 -6.23
C ARG A 101 3.35 -6.28 -7.09
N GLY A 102 3.47 -6.14 -8.41
CA GLY A 102 2.55 -6.76 -9.37
C GLY A 102 1.35 -5.89 -9.75
N MET A 103 1.21 -4.67 -9.19
CA MET A 103 0.21 -3.70 -9.63
C MET A 103 0.81 -2.78 -10.70
N LYS A 104 0.02 -2.48 -11.75
CA LYS A 104 0.41 -1.49 -12.75
C LYS A 104 0.46 -0.10 -12.13
N ARG A 105 1.37 0.75 -12.60
CA ARG A 105 1.48 2.14 -12.14
C ARG A 105 0.17 2.93 -12.32
N GLU A 106 -0.50 2.75 -13.46
CA GLU A 106 -1.81 3.37 -13.75
C GLU A 106 -2.87 3.01 -12.71
N PHE A 107 -2.88 1.74 -12.25
CA PHE A 107 -3.79 1.30 -11.20
C PHE A 107 -3.49 1.98 -9.86
N LEU A 108 -2.21 2.20 -9.54
CA LEU A 108 -1.81 2.87 -8.31
C LEU A 108 -2.20 4.35 -8.32
N GLU A 109 -2.00 5.04 -9.45
CA GLU A 109 -2.41 6.43 -9.62
C GLU A 109 -3.94 6.57 -9.54
N ASP A 110 -4.69 5.72 -10.25
CA ASP A 110 -6.16 5.69 -10.19
C ASP A 110 -6.66 5.36 -8.77
N PHE A 111 -6.00 4.42 -8.08
CA PHE A 111 -6.32 4.08 -6.71
C PHE A 111 -6.12 5.26 -5.76
N ILE A 112 -4.97 5.94 -5.79
CA ILE A 112 -4.71 7.11 -4.94
C ILE A 112 -5.74 8.21 -5.20
N ASN A 113 -5.97 8.54 -6.48
CA ASN A 113 -6.95 9.56 -6.88
C ASN A 113 -8.36 9.24 -6.38
N LYS A 114 -8.78 7.97 -6.44
CA LYS A 114 -10.09 7.53 -5.96
C LYS A 114 -10.20 7.56 -4.44
N VAL A 115 -9.13 7.22 -3.71
CA VAL A 115 -9.11 7.34 -2.25
C VAL A 115 -9.24 8.81 -1.85
N GLU A 116 -8.43 9.69 -2.42
CA GLU A 116 -8.47 11.13 -2.14
C GLU A 116 -9.82 11.74 -2.49
N GLY A 117 -10.35 11.45 -3.69
CA GLY A 117 -11.67 11.92 -4.12
C GLY A 117 -12.80 11.46 -3.20
N ALA A 118 -12.74 10.23 -2.70
CA ALA A 118 -13.73 9.72 -1.75
C ALA A 118 -13.60 10.41 -0.37
N CYS A 119 -12.38 10.67 0.10
CA CYS A 119 -12.15 11.41 1.35
C CYS A 119 -12.65 12.86 1.26
N ILE A 120 -12.38 13.55 0.15
CA ILE A 120 -12.87 14.93 -0.10
C ILE A 120 -14.39 14.95 -0.11
N LYS A 121 -15.02 14.00 -0.80
CA LYS A 121 -16.48 13.90 -0.86
C LYS A 121 -17.08 13.76 0.53
N LEU A 122 -16.52 12.92 1.40
CA LEU A 122 -17.01 12.76 2.77
C LEU A 122 -16.84 14.03 3.61
N LYS A 123 -15.66 14.67 3.57
CA LYS A 123 -15.44 15.94 4.26
C LYS A 123 -16.46 17.00 3.83
N TYR A 124 -16.77 17.08 2.53
CA TYR A 124 -17.78 18.03 2.03
C TYR A 124 -19.18 17.78 2.60
N TYR A 125 -19.57 16.52 2.81
CA TYR A 125 -20.88 16.19 3.42
C TYR A 125 -20.92 16.48 4.92
N ASP A 126 -19.81 16.35 5.66
CA ASP A 126 -19.76 16.68 7.10
C ASP A 126 -19.91 18.19 7.38
N PHE A 127 -19.60 19.05 6.41
CA PHE A 127 -19.72 20.52 6.54
C PHE A 127 -21.10 21.08 6.18
N LYS A 128 -22.05 20.25 5.72
CA LYS A 128 -23.37 20.68 5.24
C LYS A 128 -24.48 20.21 6.16
#